data_AF-A0A011VVF8-F1
#
_entry.id   AF-A0A011VVF8-F1
#
_cell.length_a   1.000
_cell.length_b   1.000
_cell.length_c   1.000
_cell.angle_alpha   90.00
_cell.angle_beta   90.00
_cell.angle_gamma   90.00
#
_symmetry.space_group_name_H-M   'P 1'
#
loop_
_entity.id
_entity.type
_entity.pdbx_description
1 polymer ?
#
loop_
_entity_poly.entity_id
_entity_poly.type
_entity_poly.pdbx_seq_one_letter_code
_entity_poly.pdbx_strand_id
1 'polypeptide(L)' 'MYKVEFQGLSGKRRAIGVATTKEWCFKIINEFLVEKNYKSPYTRTWEVDDKTTKVDVGSWSEFFFITKEDSQTI' A
#
# COMPACT_ATOMS: atom_id res chain seq x y z
N MET A 1 9.29 -4.79 -9.80
CA MET A 1 8.78 -3.45 -9.43
C MET A 1 7.69 -3.63 -8.37
N TYR A 2 7.25 -2.59 -7.68
CA TYR A 2 6.16 -2.70 -6.70
C TYR A 2 5.04 -1.72 -7.05
N LYS A 3 3.82 -2.22 -7.04
CA LYS A 3 2.60 -1.44 -7.15
C LYS A 3 2.06 -1.15 -5.75
N VAL A 4 1.65 0.10 -5.51
CA VAL A 4 1.00 0.50 -4.25
C VAL A 4 -0.47 0.80 -4.53
N GLU A 5 -1.36 0.14 -3.81
CA GLU A 5 -2.81 0.30 -3.94
C GLU A 5 -3.45 0.69 -2.60
N PHE A 6 -4.50 1.50 -2.68
CA PHE A 6 -5.35 1.88 -1.55
C PHE A 6 -6.73 1.24 -1.67
N GLN A 7 -7.20 0.62 -0.60
CA GLN A 7 -8.56 0.11 -0.45
C GLN A 7 -9.32 1.02 0.51
N GLY A 8 -10.32 1.74 -0.01
CA GLY A 8 -11.23 2.56 0.81
C GLY A 8 -12.47 1.78 1.26
N LEU A 9 -13.44 2.50 1.84
CA LEU A 9 -14.70 1.95 2.39
C LEU A 9 -15.51 1.07 1.43
N SER A 10 -15.41 1.29 0.13
CA SER A 10 -16.13 0.49 -0.88
C SER A 10 -15.52 -0.91 -1.08
N GLY A 11 -14.38 -1.20 -0.46
CA GLY A 11 -13.63 -2.44 -0.65
C GLY A 11 -12.87 -2.51 -1.98
N LYS A 12 -13.04 -1.53 -2.88
CA LYS A 12 -12.30 -1.47 -4.15
C LYS A 12 -10.89 -0.92 -3.94
N ARG A 13 -9.92 -1.55 -4.61
CA ARG A 13 -8.53 -1.12 -4.65
C ARG A 13 -8.32 -0.15 -5.82
N ARG A 14 -7.50 0.88 -5.60
CA ARG A 14 -7.00 1.77 -6.66
C ARG A 14 -5.50 1.96 -6.53
N ALA A 15 -4.79 2.04 -7.64
CA ALA A 15 -3.37 2.35 -7.65
C ALA A 15 -3.15 3.79 -7.15
N ILE A 16 -2.17 3.96 -6.26
CA ILE A 16 -1.73 5.28 -5.76
C ILE A 16 -0.27 5.57 -6.07
N GLY A 17 0.47 4.58 -6.57
CA GLY A 17 1.84 4.78 -7.04
C GLY A 17 2.55 3.48 -7.36
N VAL A 18 3.80 3.62 -7.81
CA VAL A 18 4.72 2.53 -8.10
C VAL A 18 6.10 2.86 -7.55
N ALA A 19 6.85 1.84 -7.15
CA ALA A 19 8.16 2.01 -6.55
C ALA A 19 9.10 0.85 -6.89
N THR A 20 10.41 1.09 -6.86
CA THR A 20 11.44 0.08 -7.11
C THR A 20 11.81 -0.71 -5.85
N THR A 21 11.58 -0.14 -4.66
CA THR A 21 11.85 -0.77 -3.36
C THR A 21 10.63 -0.66 -2.43
N LYS A 22 10.58 -1.53 -1.40
CA LYS A 22 9.54 -1.46 -0.36
C LYS A 22 9.59 -0.14 0.42
N GLU A 23 10.78 0.42 0.68
CA GLU A 23 10.95 1.70 1.37
C GLU A 23 10.23 2.84 0.63
N TRP A 24 10.41 2.93 -0.68
CA TRP A 24 9.71 3.91 -1.52
C TRP A 24 8.19 3.68 -1.55
N CYS A 25 7.71 2.45 -1.38
CA CYS A 25 6.29 2.18 -1.22
C CYS A 25 5.73 2.82 0.06
N PHE A 26 6.44 2.71 1.19
CA PHE A 26 6.02 3.34 2.44
C PHE A 26 6.05 4.86 2.35
N LYS A 27 6.96 5.44 1.57
CA LYS A 27 6.96 6.87 1.28
C LYS A 27 5.68 7.30 0.57
N ILE A 28 5.26 6.58 -0.48
CA ILE A 28 4.01 6.83 -1.20
C ILE A 28 2.80 6.74 -0.25
N ILE A 29 2.77 5.72 0.62
CA ILE A 29 1.69 5.58 1.61
C ILE A 29 1.70 6.78 2.57
N ASN A 30 2.86 7.20 3.07
CA ASN A 30 2.97 8.33 4.00
C ASN A 30 2.51 9.64 3.34
N GLU A 31 2.94 9.92 2.11
CA GLU A 31 2.49 11.07 1.33
C GLU A 31 0.96 11.08 1.15
N PHE A 32 0.38 9.91 0.86
CA PHE A 32 -1.08 9.76 0.78
C PHE A 32 -1.78 10.09 2.11
N LEU A 33 -1.25 9.61 3.25
CA LEU A 33 -1.82 9.92 4.56
C LEU A 33 -1.73 11.41 4.89
N VAL A 34 -0.61 12.05 4.57
CA VAL A 34 -0.42 13.50 4.75
C VAL A 34 -1.41 14.29 3.90
N GLU A 35 -1.62 13.91 2.63
CA GLU A 35 -2.61 14.54 1.75
C GLU A 35 -4.04 14.42 2.32
N LYS A 36 -4.34 13.32 3.00
CA LYS A 36 -5.63 13.12 3.69
C LYS A 36 -5.69 13.69 5.10
N ASN A 37 -4.65 14.39 5.54
CA ASN A 37 -4.51 14.90 6.90
C ASN A 37 -4.76 13.82 7.97
N TYR A 38 -4.31 12.60 7.70
CA TYR A 38 -4.48 11.46 8.58
C TYR A 38 -3.17 11.11 9.29
N LYS A 39 -3.20 11.09 10.62
CA LYS A 39 -2.07 10.65 11.44
C LYS A 39 -2.29 9.20 11.85
N SER A 40 -1.51 8.31 11.25
CA SER A 40 -1.51 6.89 11.60
C SER A 40 -1.02 6.68 13.05
N PRO A 41 -1.79 5.97 13.90
CA PRO A 41 -1.35 5.61 15.25
C PRO A 41 -0.32 4.48 15.25
N TYR A 42 -0.32 3.63 14.23
CA TYR A 42 0.63 2.53 14.05
C TYR A 42 0.68 2.09 12.58
N THR A 43 1.78 1.45 12.19
CA THR A 43 1.87 0.71 10.92
C THR A 43 2.08 -0.78 11.22
N ARG A 44 1.22 -1.64 10.66
CA ARG A 44 1.34 -3.10 10.72
C ARG A 44 1.32 -3.68 9.31
N THR A 45 2.08 -4.74 9.11
CA THR A 45 2.15 -5.43 7.82
C THR A 45 1.99 -6.92 7.98
N TRP A 46 1.33 -7.55 7.02
CA TRP A 46 1.33 -9.00 6.88
C TRP A 46 1.27 -9.39 5.41
N GLU A 47 1.81 -10.57 5.11
CA GLU A 47 1.75 -11.15 3.77
C GLU A 47 0.36 -11.73 3.56
N VAL A 48 -0.27 -11.34 2.44
CA VAL A 48 -1.56 -11.89 2.00
C VAL A 48 -1.32 -13.11 1.10
N ASP A 49 -0.25 -13.04 0.31
CA ASP A 49 0.27 -14.06 -0.59
C ASP A 49 1.76 -13.79 -0.84
N ASP A 50 2.43 -14.62 -1.66
CA ASP A 50 3.87 -14.55 -1.94
C ASP A 50 4.35 -13.20 -2.53
N LYS A 51 3.44 -12.39 -3.06
CA LYS A 51 3.76 -11.13 -3.76
C LYS A 51 3.12 -9.91 -3.11
N THR A 52 2.09 -10.09 -2.29
CA THR A 52 1.29 -9.00 -1.76
C THR A 52 1.47 -8.86 -0.26
N THR A 53 1.97 -7.70 0.17
CA THR A 53 1.96 -7.28 1.56
C THR A 53 0.80 -6.31 1.80
N LYS A 54 -0.08 -6.64 2.75
CA LYS A 54 -1.09 -5.71 3.24
C LYS A 54 -0.47 -4.82 4.32
N VAL A 55 -0.81 -3.54 4.29
CA VAL A 55 -0.35 -2.52 5.23
C VAL A 55 -1.58 -1.89 5.90
N ASP A 56 -1.68 -2.07 7.21
CA ASP A 56 -2.66 -1.44 8.08
C ASP A 56 -2.02 -0.24 8.78
N VAL A 57 -2.66 0.91 8.64
CA VAL A 57 -2.19 2.19 9.21
C VAL A 57 -3.04 2.63 10.40
N GLY A 58 -3.88 1.76 10.98
CA GLY A 58 -4.76 2.07 12.10
C GLY A 58 -6.14 2.59 11.70
N SER A 59 -6.56 2.37 10.45
CA SER A 59 -7.94 2.61 10.02
C SER A 59 -8.77 1.34 10.20
N TRP A 60 -10.03 1.49 10.62
CA TRP A 60 -10.93 0.36 10.85
C TRP A 60 -11.32 -0.38 9.56
N SER A 61 -11.27 0.30 8.41
CA SER A 61 -11.85 -0.18 7.15
C SER A 61 -11.00 0.14 5.92
N GLU A 62 -9.87 0.84 6.07
CA GLU A 62 -9.03 1.27 4.97
C GLU A 62 -7.62 0.69 5.09
N PHE A 63 -7.09 0.20 3.97
CA PHE A 63 -5.83 -0.53 3.95
C PHE A 63 -5.03 -0.21 2.69
N PHE A 64 -3.72 -0.45 2.75
CA PHE A 64 -2.85 -0.39 1.59
C PHE A 64 -2.33 -1.77 1.24
N PHE A 65 -1.95 -1.94 -0.03
CA PHE A 65 -1.39 -3.17 -0.56
C PHE A 65 -0.15 -2.84 -1.38
N ILE A 66 0.94 -3.54 -1.09
CA ILE A 66 2.19 -3.48 -1.82
C ILE A 66 2.33 -4.80 -2.56
N THR A 67 2.20 -4.77 -3.89
CA THR A 67 2.28 -5.97 -4.72
C THR A 67 3.56 -5.96 -5.53
N LYS A 68 4.37 -7.00 -5.40
CA LYS A 68 5.55 -7.21 -6.24
C LYS A 68 5.09 -7.62 -7.64
N GLU A 69 5.36 -6.75 -8.61
CA GLU A 69 5.22 -7.05 -10.02
C GLU A 69 6.51 -7.73 -10.48
N ASP A 70 6.39 -9.02 -10.85
CA ASP A 70 7.37 -9.66 -11.70
C ASP A 70 7.31 -8.97 -13.05
N SER A 71 8.43 -8.42 -13.50
CA SER A 71 8.55 -8.05 -14.90
C SER A 71 8.31 -9.32 -15.71
N GLN A 72 7.14 -9.46 -16.33
CA GLN A 72 6.99 -10.38 -17.45
C GLN A 72 7.92 -9.85 -18.54
N THR A 73 9.11 -10.43 -18.63
CA THR A 73 9.89 -10.40 -19.86
C THR A 73 9.04 -11.15 -20.89
N ILE A 74 8.37 -10.40 -21.76
CA ILE A 74 7.79 -10.92 -23.00
C ILE A 74 8.94 -11.26 -23.95
#